data_AF-A0A819L8W8-F1
#
_entry.id   AF-A0A819L8W8-F1
#
_cell.length_a   1.000
_cell.length_b   1.000
_cell.length_c   1.000
_cell.angle_alpha   90.00
_cell.angle_beta   90.00
_cell.angle_gamma   90.00
#
_symmetry.space_group_name_H-M   'P 1'
#
loop_
_entity.id
_entity.type
_entity.pdbx_description
1 polymer ?
#
loop_
_entity_poly.entity_id
_entity_poly.type
_entity_poly.pdbx_seq_one_letter_code
_entity_poly.pdbx_strand_id
1 'polypeptide(L)'
;MALTNDTSMVDNDVNAIFIFEELISKYIWTSSEQRAHEKETVRTTINSISSAINTSFDFLGYLHELYLLANVTLIETDIVTVSELEYLRNVSLILNQQSSRTLQNYMV
;
A
#
# COMPACT_ATOMS: atom_id res chain seq x y z
N MET A 1 32.05 -25.19 -6.86
CA MET A 1 31.75 -23.87 -7.46
C MET A 1 30.23 -23.74 -7.55
N ALA A 2 29.60 -23.14 -6.54
CA ALA A 2 28.14 -22.91 -6.50
C ALA A 2 27.77 -21.59 -5.77
N LEU A 3 28.76 -20.76 -5.42
CA LEU A 3 28.58 -19.58 -4.57
C LEU A 3 28.31 -18.28 -5.34
N THR A 4 28.30 -18.31 -6.67
CA THR A 4 28.14 -17.09 -7.50
C THR A 4 26.71 -16.82 -7.92
N ASN A 5 25.84 -17.84 -7.95
CA ASN A 5 24.45 -17.67 -8.33
C ASN A 5 23.60 -17.12 -7.18
N ASP A 6 23.85 -17.55 -5.93
CA ASP A 6 23.04 -17.11 -4.79
C ASP A 6 23.25 -15.62 -4.46
N THR A 7 24.49 -15.12 -4.55
CA THR A 7 24.79 -13.70 -4.29
C THR A 7 24.11 -12.78 -5.30
N SER A 8 24.10 -13.17 -6.59
CA SER A 8 23.45 -12.36 -7.64
C SER A 8 21.92 -12.35 -7.51
N MET A 9 21.31 -13.43 -7.02
CA MET A 9 19.87 -13.47 -6.74
C MET A 9 19.50 -12.60 -5.53
N VAL A 10 20.32 -12.60 -4.48
CA VAL A 10 20.13 -11.72 -3.31
C VAL A 10 20.30 -10.26 -3.69
N ASP A 11 21.33 -9.92 -4.48
CA ASP A 11 21.57 -8.55 -4.95
C ASP A 11 20.39 -8.04 -5.81
N ASN A 12 19.80 -8.91 -6.63
CA ASN A 12 18.62 -8.58 -7.42
C ASN A 12 17.37 -8.35 -6.56
N ASP A 13 17.13 -9.19 -5.54
CA ASP A 13 16.00 -9.03 -4.63
C ASP A 13 16.12 -7.75 -3.81
N VAL A 14 17.32 -7.45 -3.27
CA VAL A 14 17.59 -6.23 -2.50
C VAL A 14 17.44 -4.99 -3.39
N ASN A 15 17.96 -5.01 -4.61
CA ASN A 15 17.80 -3.90 -5.55
C ASN A 15 16.32 -3.67 -5.92
N ALA A 16 15.53 -4.73 -6.08
CA ALA A 16 14.09 -4.61 -6.33
C ALA A 16 13.35 -3.94 -5.16
N ILE A 17 13.73 -4.25 -3.91
CA ILE A 17 13.20 -3.60 -2.70
C ILE A 17 13.54 -2.12 -2.71
N PHE A 18 14.81 -1.74 -2.98
CA PHE A 18 15.22 -0.34 -3.04
C PHE A 18 14.47 0.46 -4.12
N ILE A 19 14.34 -0.11 -5.31
CA ILE A 19 13.57 0.53 -6.40
C ILE A 19 12.11 0.73 -5.98
N PHE A 20 11.50 -0.27 -5.35
CA PHE A 20 10.14 -0.18 -4.86
C PHE A 20 9.99 0.90 -3.77
N GLU A 21 10.91 0.96 -2.80
CA GLU A 21 10.91 1.99 -1.76
C GLU A 21 11.07 3.40 -2.36
N GLU A 22 11.97 3.58 -3.33
CA GLU A 22 12.14 4.85 -4.04
C GLU A 22 10.85 5.27 -4.75
N LEU A 23 10.12 4.33 -5.35
CA LEU A 23 8.85 4.60 -6.01
C LEU A 23 7.77 5.06 -5.01
N ILE A 24 7.61 4.37 -3.88
CA ILE A 24 6.65 4.80 -2.84
C ILE A 24 7.03 6.17 -2.28
N SER A 25 8.33 6.42 -2.05
CA SER A 25 8.81 7.65 -1.42
C SER A 25 8.42 8.92 -2.18
N LYS A 26 8.23 8.83 -3.50
CA LYS A 26 7.81 9.94 -4.37
C LYS A 26 6.39 10.42 -4.09
N TYR A 27 5.57 9.61 -3.43
CA TYR A 27 4.19 9.93 -3.11
C TYR A 27 3.99 10.24 -1.62
N ILE A 28 5.02 10.02 -0.79
CA ILE A 28 4.98 10.41 0.62
C ILE A 28 5.19 11.92 0.73
N TRP A 29 4.27 12.61 1.39
CA TRP A 29 4.42 14.02 1.71
C TRP A 29 5.55 14.24 2.70
N THR A 30 6.63 14.85 2.25
CA THR A 30 7.85 15.00 3.05
C THR A 30 7.81 16.24 3.94
N SER A 31 7.14 17.32 3.52
CA SER A 31 7.07 18.55 4.31
C SER A 31 5.83 18.66 5.18
N SER A 32 5.96 19.35 6.31
CA SER A 32 4.84 19.70 7.20
C SER A 32 3.80 20.58 6.50
N GLU A 33 4.23 21.37 5.52
CA GLU A 33 3.39 22.27 4.72
C GLU A 33 2.54 21.50 3.72
N GLN A 34 3.10 20.50 3.05
CA GLN A 34 2.36 19.56 2.20
C GLN A 34 1.29 18.80 3.01
N ARG A 35 1.68 18.28 4.17
CA ARG A 35 0.77 17.61 5.12
C ARG A 35 -0.30 18.53 5.71
N ALA A 36 -0.08 19.86 5.71
CA ALA A 36 -1.05 20.84 6.18
C ALA A 36 -1.98 21.33 5.06
N HIS A 37 -1.51 21.35 3.81
CA HIS A 37 -2.26 21.85 2.65
C HIS A 37 -3.25 20.82 2.09
N GLU A 38 -2.95 19.51 2.22
CA GLU A 38 -3.80 18.43 1.69
C GLU A 38 -4.42 17.52 2.77
N LYS A 39 -4.86 18.09 3.89
CA LYS A 39 -5.79 17.39 4.80
C LYS A 39 -7.19 17.30 4.20
N GLU A 40 -7.33 16.91 2.93
CA GLU A 40 -8.63 16.57 2.38
C GLU A 40 -9.03 15.19 2.92
N THR A 41 -9.50 15.23 4.16
CA THR A 41 -9.98 14.05 4.86
C THR A 41 -11.31 13.67 4.22
N VAL A 42 -11.30 12.57 3.48
CA VAL A 42 -12.49 12.07 2.81
C VAL A 42 -13.21 11.11 3.75
N ARG A 43 -14.44 11.46 4.12
CA ARG A 43 -15.36 10.57 4.84
C ARG A 43 -16.31 9.93 3.85
N THR A 44 -16.17 8.63 3.62
CA THR A 44 -16.96 7.91 2.61
C THR A 44 -17.11 6.43 2.97
N THR A 45 -17.80 5.64 2.15
CA THR A 45 -18.00 4.21 2.41
C THR A 45 -16.78 3.38 2.01
N ILE A 46 -16.63 2.20 2.61
CA ILE A 46 -15.58 1.24 2.22
C ILE A 46 -15.66 0.92 0.73
N ASN A 47 -16.87 0.74 0.17
CA ASN A 47 -17.05 0.51 -1.27
C ASN A 47 -16.55 1.69 -2.12
N SER A 48 -16.84 2.94 -1.71
CA SER A 48 -16.34 4.11 -2.42
C SER A 48 -14.81 4.20 -2.41
N ILE A 49 -14.15 3.81 -1.30
CA ILE A 49 -12.68 3.71 -1.26
C ILE A 49 -12.19 2.59 -2.17
N SER A 50 -12.80 1.40 -2.08
CA SER A 50 -12.44 0.23 -2.88
C SER A 50 -12.57 0.50 -4.37
N SER A 51 -13.61 1.25 -4.78
CA SER A 51 -13.79 1.71 -6.16
C SER A 51 -12.81 2.81 -6.56
N ALA A 52 -12.36 3.63 -5.61
CA ALA A 52 -11.46 4.74 -5.85
C ALA A 52 -10.00 4.30 -6.01
N ILE A 53 -9.59 3.21 -5.36
CA ILE A 53 -8.25 2.62 -5.49
C ILE A 53 -8.27 1.59 -6.63
N ASN A 54 -7.61 1.92 -7.74
CA ASN A 54 -7.67 1.14 -8.97
C ASN A 54 -6.77 -0.09 -8.90
N THR A 55 -7.17 -1.11 -8.12
CA THR A 55 -6.32 -2.26 -7.82
C THR A 55 -7.06 -3.57 -7.64
N SER A 56 -6.28 -4.66 -7.74
CA SER A 56 -6.64 -5.98 -7.24
C SER A 56 -6.57 -6.09 -5.71
N PHE A 57 -6.41 -4.98 -4.98
CA PHE A 57 -6.36 -4.98 -3.54
C PHE A 57 -7.77 -5.07 -2.97
N ASP A 58 -8.06 -6.18 -2.29
CA ASP A 58 -9.30 -6.37 -1.55
C ASP A 58 -9.26 -5.55 -0.26
N PHE A 59 -9.72 -4.31 -0.35
CA PHE A 59 -9.69 -3.38 0.79
C PHE A 59 -10.65 -3.79 1.90
N LEU A 60 -11.83 -4.31 1.56
CA LEU A 60 -12.77 -4.81 2.57
C LEU A 60 -12.19 -6.04 3.27
N GLY A 61 -11.62 -6.99 2.52
CA GLY A 61 -10.94 -8.16 3.08
C GLY A 61 -9.77 -7.77 3.99
N TYR A 62 -8.94 -6.80 3.57
CA TYR A 62 -7.88 -6.26 4.41
C TYR A 62 -8.42 -5.68 5.73
N LEU A 63 -9.47 -4.87 5.68
CA LEU A 63 -10.08 -4.32 6.89
C LEU A 63 -10.72 -5.43 7.75
N HIS A 64 -11.33 -6.45 7.15
CA HIS A 64 -11.87 -7.60 7.89
C HIS A 64 -10.78 -8.30 8.70
N GLU A 65 -9.63 -8.60 8.10
CA GLU A 65 -8.51 -9.24 8.80
C GLU A 65 -8.03 -8.41 10.00
N LEU A 66 -7.95 -7.09 9.85
CA LEU A 66 -7.57 -6.19 10.94
C LEU A 66 -8.60 -6.13 12.06
N TYR A 67 -9.88 -6.05 11.72
CA TYR A 67 -10.98 -5.88 12.68
C TYR A 67 -11.48 -7.20 13.27
N LEU A 68 -11.06 -8.34 12.71
CA LEU A 68 -11.30 -9.67 13.27
C LEU A 68 -10.77 -9.78 14.70
N LEU A 69 -9.61 -9.17 14.99
CA LEU A 69 -9.00 -9.15 16.32
C LEU A 69 -9.90 -8.49 17.38
N ALA A 70 -10.76 -7.57 16.95
CA ALA A 70 -11.73 -6.89 17.79
C ALA A 70 -13.14 -7.51 17.72
N ASN A 71 -13.31 -8.62 17.00
CA ASN A 71 -14.60 -9.27 16.72
C ASN A 71 -15.63 -8.29 16.10
N VAL A 72 -15.15 -7.40 15.22
CA VAL A 72 -15.99 -6.45 14.48
C VAL A 72 -16.11 -6.93 13.04
N THR A 73 -17.34 -7.05 12.56
CA THR A 73 -17.63 -7.31 11.14
C THR A 73 -17.91 -6.00 10.44
N LEU A 74 -17.14 -5.71 9.39
CA LEU A 74 -17.38 -4.54 8.53
C LEU A 74 -18.21 -4.94 7.31
N ILE A 75 -18.88 -3.99 6.69
CA ILE A 75 -19.58 -4.16 5.42
C ILE A 75 -19.26 -3.02 4.47
N GLU A 76 -19.51 -3.22 3.18
CA GLU A 76 -19.22 -2.26 2.11
C GLU A 76 -19.75 -0.83 2.35
N THR A 77 -20.86 -0.70 3.07
CA THR A 77 -21.53 0.57 3.36
C THR A 77 -21.01 1.26 4.61
N ASP A 78 -20.14 0.62 5.40
CA ASP A 78 -19.57 1.24 6.58
C ASP A 78 -18.74 2.46 6.20
N ILE A 79 -18.81 3.48 7.07
CA ILE A 79 -18.16 4.75 6.81
C ILE A 79 -16.76 4.74 7.40
N VAL A 80 -15.78 5.06 6.56
CA VAL A 80 -14.38 5.23 6.92
C VAL A 80 -13.93 6.66 6.63
N THR A 81 -12.89 7.07 7.33
CA THR A 81 -12.26 8.38 7.18
C THR A 81 -10.85 8.16 6.66
N VAL A 82 -10.54 8.71 5.49
CA VAL A 82 -9.23 8.57 4.85
C VAL A 82 -8.58 9.94 4.78
N SER A 83 -7.40 10.07 5.39
CA SER A 83 -6.67 11.35 5.44
C SER A 83 -5.99 11.71 4.13
N GLU A 84 -5.58 10.72 3.32
CA GLU A 84 -4.81 10.93 2.09
C GLU A 84 -5.28 9.97 0.98
N LEU A 85 -6.46 10.25 0.40
CA LEU A 85 -7.04 9.38 -0.63
C LEU A 85 -6.17 9.32 -1.90
N GLU A 86 -5.56 10.43 -2.28
CA GLU A 86 -4.68 10.50 -3.45
C GLU A 86 -3.40 9.68 -3.24
N TYR A 87 -2.80 9.73 -2.05
CA TYR A 87 -1.69 8.86 -1.69
C TYR A 87 -2.06 7.38 -1.86
N LEU A 88 -3.21 6.96 -1.31
CA LEU A 88 -3.69 5.59 -1.45
C LEU A 88 -3.84 5.20 -2.92
N ARG A 89 -4.44 6.05 -3.75
CA ARG A 89 -4.56 5.80 -5.20
C ARG A 89 -3.21 5.59 -5.86
N ASN A 90 -2.24 6.46 -5.59
CA ASN A 90 -0.93 6.39 -6.19
C ASN A 90 -0.14 5.15 -5.75
N VAL A 91 -0.11 4.86 -4.44
CA VAL A 91 0.52 3.64 -3.90
C VAL A 91 -0.11 2.39 -4.50
N SER A 92 -1.43 2.38 -4.62
CA SER A 92 -2.18 1.25 -5.16
C SER A 92 -1.73 0.90 -6.60
N LEU A 93 -1.44 1.90 -7.44
CA LEU A 93 -0.89 1.69 -8.78
C LEU A 93 0.52 1.10 -8.78
N ILE A 94 1.37 1.51 -7.84
CA ILE A 94 2.75 1.00 -7.70
C ILE A 94 2.72 -0.46 -7.25
N LEU A 95 1.87 -0.78 -6.27
CA LEU A 95 1.73 -2.14 -5.75
C LEU A 95 1.36 -3.14 -6.84
N ASN A 96 0.46 -2.76 -7.75
CA ASN A 96 0.06 -3.61 -8.89
C ASN A 96 1.21 -3.93 -9.86
N GLN A 97 2.29 -3.13 -9.87
CA GLN A 97 3.43 -3.33 -10.76
C GLN A 97 4.49 -4.26 -10.15
N GLN A 98 4.38 -4.58 -8.85
CA GLN A 98 5.36 -5.38 -8.14
C GLN A 98 4.97 -6.86 -8.08
N SER A 99 5.98 -7.72 -8.05
CA SER A 99 5.76 -9.15 -7.79
C SER A 99 5.41 -9.39 -6.31
N SER A 100 4.64 -10.43 -6.03
CA SER A 100 4.34 -10.84 -4.65
C SER A 100 5.62 -11.09 -3.84
N ARG A 101 6.69 -11.61 -4.48
CA ARG A 101 8.00 -11.83 -3.84
C ARG A 101 8.64 -10.51 -3.40
N THR A 102 8.64 -9.49 -4.27
CA THR A 102 9.20 -8.17 -3.95
C THR A 102 8.43 -7.51 -2.80
N LEU A 103 7.10 -7.56 -2.84
CA LEU A 103 6.26 -7.02 -1.77
C LEU A 103 6.49 -7.75 -0.45
N GLN A 104 6.58 -9.08 -0.47
CA GLN A 104 6.84 -9.87 0.73
C GLN A 104 8.23 -9.60 1.30
N ASN A 105 9.26 -9.49 0.46
CA ASN A 105 10.61 -9.16 0.90
C ASN A 105 10.70 -7.73 1.47
N TYR A 106 9.90 -6.78 0.99
CA TYR A 106 9.83 -5.44 1.55
C TYR A 106 9.10 -5.40 2.91
N MET A 107 8.10 -6.27 3.12
CA MET A 107 7.35 -6.34 4.38
C MET A 107 8.13 -7.02 5.53
N VAL A 108 9.12 -7.86 5.20
CA VAL A 108 9.99 -8.56 6.16
C VAL A 108 11.11 -7.64 6.63
#